data_AF-A0A7W2R241-F1
#
_entry.id   AF-A0A7W2R241-F1
#
_cell.length_a   1.000
_cell.length_b   1.000
_cell.length_c   1.000
_cell.angle_alpha   90.00
_cell.angle_beta   90.00
_cell.angle_gamma   90.00
#
_symmetry.space_group_name_H-M   'P 1'
#
loop_
_entity.id
_entity.type
_entity.pdbx_description
1 polymer ?
#
loop_
_entity_poly.entity_id
_entity_poly.type
_entity_poly.pdbx_seq_one_letter_code
_entity_poly.pdbx_strand_id
1 'polypeptide(L)'
;MSLDKDNIKHHGYTEDSKLNPSDDSLEGRWSNIQADYRKKHPNITDEDVDFKSGEFDHMIASIARRTNRSTEDIKNDIRNWNK
;
A
#
# COMPACT_ATOMS: atom_id res chain seq x y z
N MET A 1 -23.38 -23.58 -20.63
CA MET A 1 -22.10 -22.95 -20.31
C MET A 1 -22.21 -21.46 -20.59
N SER A 2 -22.13 -20.61 -19.56
CA SER A 2 -21.69 -19.22 -19.68
C SER A 2 -21.12 -18.82 -18.33
N LEU A 3 -19.88 -18.32 -18.35
CA LEU A 3 -19.11 -17.91 -17.19
C LEU A 3 -19.48 -16.46 -16.84
N ASP A 4 -20.23 -16.25 -15.77
CA ASP A 4 -20.40 -14.93 -15.17
C ASP A 4 -19.44 -14.83 -13.99
N LYS A 5 -18.15 -14.71 -14.31
CA LYS A 5 -17.11 -14.48 -13.31
C LYS A 5 -17.00 -12.98 -13.03
N ASP A 6 -16.83 -12.68 -11.75
CA ASP A 6 -16.10 -11.50 -11.25
C ASP A 6 -16.81 -10.14 -11.30
N ASN A 7 -17.96 -10.04 -10.61
CA ASN A 7 -18.44 -8.77 -10.07
C ASN A 7 -17.69 -8.39 -8.79
N ILE A 8 -16.46 -7.86 -8.93
CA ILE A 8 -15.85 -7.01 -7.89
C ILE A 8 -15.24 -5.79 -8.59
N LYS A 9 -16.05 -4.75 -8.73
CA LYS A 9 -15.63 -3.41 -9.08
C LYS A 9 -14.91 -2.80 -7.87
N HIS A 10 -13.60 -2.93 -7.79
CA HIS A 10 -12.78 -2.02 -6.97
C HIS A 10 -12.31 -0.89 -7.89
N HIS A 11 -13.20 0.11 -8.05
CA HIS A 11 -12.89 1.36 -8.72
C HIS A 11 -12.14 2.25 -7.75
N GLY A 12 -10.85 2.48 -8.00
CA GLY A 12 -10.07 3.45 -7.23
C GLY A 12 -8.56 3.34 -7.31
N TYR A 13 -7.96 3.10 -8.48
CA TYR A 13 -6.54 3.43 -8.70
C TYR A 13 -6.41 4.02 -10.10
N THR A 14 -6.60 5.33 -10.22
CA THR A 14 -6.40 6.04 -11.47
C THR A 14 -4.96 5.85 -11.94
N GLU A 15 -4.82 5.32 -13.16
CA GLU A 15 -3.58 4.94 -13.86
C GLU A 15 -2.60 6.10 -14.14
N ASP A 16 -2.79 7.30 -13.57
CA ASP A 16 -1.95 8.47 -13.83
C ASP A 16 -0.75 8.59 -12.88
N SER A 17 -0.81 7.95 -11.71
CA SER A 17 0.26 8.01 -10.70
C SER A 17 1.30 6.90 -10.86
N LYS A 18 1.71 6.58 -12.09
CA LYS A 18 2.86 5.69 -12.35
C LYS A 18 4.14 6.34 -11.85
N LEU A 19 4.34 6.29 -10.54
CA LEU A 19 5.63 6.48 -9.88
C LEU A 19 6.61 5.54 -10.57
N ASN A 20 7.64 6.14 -11.15
CA ASN A 20 8.67 5.45 -11.92
C ASN A 20 9.27 4.34 -11.03
N PRO A 21 9.26 3.05 -11.44
CA PRO A 21 9.80 1.94 -10.63
C PRO A 21 11.32 2.02 -10.40
N SER A 22 11.98 3.03 -10.95
CA SER A 22 13.40 3.36 -10.74
C SER A 22 13.63 4.39 -9.64
N ASP A 23 12.57 4.91 -9.01
CA ASP A 23 12.71 5.75 -7.83
C ASP A 23 12.95 4.84 -6.62
N ASP A 24 14.18 4.84 -6.08
CA ASP A 24 14.55 4.15 -4.83
C ASP A 24 13.76 4.66 -3.59
N SER A 25 12.81 5.58 -3.82
CA SER A 25 11.88 6.14 -2.86
C SER A 25 10.94 5.08 -2.28
N LEU A 26 10.69 5.20 -0.98
CA LEU A 26 9.80 4.31 -0.22
C LEU A 26 8.35 4.34 -0.77
N GLU A 27 7.89 5.46 -1.31
CA GLU A 27 6.56 5.63 -1.92
C GLU A 27 6.33 4.70 -3.12
N GLY A 28 7.33 4.60 -4.01
CA GLY A 28 7.27 3.72 -5.17
C GLY A 28 7.27 2.26 -4.76
N ARG A 29 8.12 1.88 -3.78
CA ARG A 29 8.14 0.53 -3.22
C ARG A 29 6.82 0.18 -2.55
N TRP A 30 6.30 1.08 -1.71
CA TRP A 30 5.01 0.93 -1.05
C TRP A 30 3.88 0.68 -2.04
N SER A 31 3.80 1.48 -3.11
CA SER A 31 2.77 1.31 -4.15
C SER A 31 2.78 -0.08 -4.78
N ASN A 32 3.96 -0.72 -4.85
CA ASN A 32 4.13 -2.08 -5.37
C ASN A 32 3.81 -3.18 -4.34
N ILE A 33 4.03 -2.94 -3.05
CA ILE A 33 3.88 -3.96 -1.99
C ILE A 33 2.60 -3.81 -1.17
N GLN A 34 1.93 -2.65 -1.19
CA GLN A 34 0.75 -2.32 -0.37
C GLN A 34 -0.35 -3.39 -0.47
N ALA A 35 -0.55 -3.95 -1.67
CA ALA A 35 -1.54 -4.99 -1.91
C ALA A 35 -1.18 -6.30 -1.19
N ASP A 36 0.12 -6.65 -1.14
CA ASP A 36 0.61 -7.84 -0.44
C ASP A 36 0.70 -7.60 1.08
N TYR A 37 1.14 -6.40 1.46
CA TYR A 37 1.20 -5.94 2.84
C TYR A 37 -0.18 -6.02 3.51
N ARG A 38 -1.23 -5.54 2.83
CA ARG A 38 -2.63 -5.65 3.31
C ARG A 38 -3.10 -7.09 3.44
N LYS A 39 -2.67 -8.00 2.55
CA LYS A 39 -2.99 -9.44 2.67
C LYS A 39 -2.36 -10.06 3.91
N LYS A 40 -1.12 -9.68 4.26
CA LYS A 40 -0.47 -10.14 5.50
C LYS A 40 -1.02 -9.49 6.75
N HIS A 41 -1.51 -8.25 6.64
CA HIS A 41 -2.00 -7.46 7.76
C HIS A 41 -3.49 -7.12 7.59
N PRO A 42 -4.41 -8.06 7.93
CA PRO A 42 -5.86 -7.83 7.81
C PRO A 42 -6.40 -6.70 8.70
N ASN A 43 -5.59 -6.23 9.66
CA ASN A 43 -5.91 -5.10 10.54
C ASN A 43 -5.78 -3.73 9.84
N ILE A 44 -5.09 -3.69 8.70
CA ILE A 44 -4.89 -2.48 7.89
C ILE A 44 -6.01 -2.43 6.85
N THR A 45 -6.69 -1.29 6.77
CA THR A 45 -7.78 -1.04 5.82
C THR A 45 -7.30 -0.26 4.61
N ASP A 46 -8.11 -0.26 3.55
CA ASP A 46 -7.86 0.49 2.31
C ASP A 46 -7.59 1.98 2.60
N GLU A 47 -8.36 2.53 3.54
CA GLU A 47 -8.25 3.92 3.99
C GLU A 47 -6.90 4.26 4.65
N ASP A 48 -6.17 3.27 5.19
CA ASP A 48 -4.87 3.52 5.81
C ASP A 48 -3.70 3.39 4.84
N VAL A 49 -3.92 2.78 3.68
CA VAL A 49 -2.91 2.57 2.64
C VAL A 49 -3.12 3.49 1.44
N ASP A 50 -4.31 4.05 1.29
CA ASP A 50 -4.63 5.11 0.36
C ASP A 50 -4.06 6.44 0.88
N PHE A 51 -3.03 6.94 0.19
CA PHE A 51 -2.40 8.21 0.50
C PHE A 51 -2.40 9.11 -0.72
N LYS A 52 -2.56 10.40 -0.49
CA LYS A 52 -2.36 11.42 -1.52
C LYS A 52 -0.87 11.74 -1.62
N SER A 53 -0.42 12.11 -2.82
CA SER A 53 0.97 12.54 -3.04
C SER A 53 1.35 13.64 -2.04
N GLY A 54 2.37 13.39 -1.22
CA GLY A 54 2.80 14.29 -0.13
C GLY A 54 2.36 13.87 1.29
N GLU A 55 1.44 12.91 1.43
CA GLU A 55 0.95 12.40 2.73
C GLU A 55 1.57 11.04 3.12
N PHE A 56 2.65 10.61 2.45
CA PHE A 56 3.27 9.30 2.68
C PHE A 56 3.69 9.09 4.14
N ASP A 57 4.30 10.09 4.78
CA ASP A 57 4.71 9.99 6.18
C ASP A 57 3.50 9.84 7.14
N HIS A 58 2.40 10.50 6.80
CA HIS A 58 1.12 10.43 7.53
C HIS A 58 0.46 9.06 7.42
N MET A 59 0.50 8.46 6.23
CA MET A 59 0.05 7.10 6.00
C MET A 59 0.87 6.10 6.83
N ILE A 60 2.20 6.22 6.80
CA ILE A 60 3.09 5.38 7.60
C ILE A 60 2.79 5.51 9.10
N ALA A 61 2.52 6.72 9.60
CA ALA A 61 2.10 6.95 10.98
C ALA A 61 0.75 6.27 11.32
N SER A 62 -0.20 6.27 10.38
CA SER A 62 -1.50 5.62 10.56
C SER A 62 -1.37 4.10 10.61
N ILE A 63 -0.60 3.51 9.69
CA ILE A 63 -0.29 2.07 9.68
C ILE A 63 0.45 1.66 10.94
N ALA A 64 1.45 2.43 11.36
CA ALA A 64 2.21 2.19 12.57
C ALA A 64 1.29 2.15 13.82
N ARG A 65 0.36 3.11 13.94
CA ARG A 65 -0.63 3.12 15.03
C ARG A 65 -1.54 1.89 15.02
N ARG A 66 -2.00 1.46 13.84
CA ARG A 66 -2.91 0.31 13.70
C ARG A 66 -2.23 -1.03 13.94
N THR A 67 -0.99 -1.15 13.52
CA THR A 67 -0.17 -2.35 13.74
C THR A 67 0.52 -2.35 15.11
N ASN A 68 0.37 -1.26 15.88
CA ASN A 68 1.05 -1.01 17.15
C ASN A 68 2.58 -1.09 17.02
N ARG A 69 3.12 -0.58 15.91
CA ARG A 69 4.55 -0.54 15.59
C ARG A 69 5.03 0.91 15.44
N SER A 70 6.33 1.08 15.27
CA SER A 70 6.96 2.38 14.99
C SER A 70 6.92 2.68 13.49
N THR A 71 6.85 3.96 13.14
CA THR A 71 6.93 4.42 11.73
C THR A 71 8.21 3.95 11.04
N GLU A 72 9.33 3.93 11.76
CA GLU A 72 10.60 3.38 11.28
C GLU A 72 10.53 1.89 10.97
N ASP A 73 9.80 1.11 11.78
CA ASP A 73 9.61 -0.32 11.55
C ASP A 73 8.86 -0.53 10.23
N ILE A 74 7.77 0.21 10.02
CA ILE A 74 7.02 0.17 8.76
C ILE A 74 7.91 0.58 7.59
N LYS A 75 8.65 1.70 7.66
CA LYS A 75 9.57 2.12 6.60
C LYS A 75 10.62 1.07 6.30
N ASN A 76 11.17 0.42 7.33
CA ASN A 76 12.15 -0.63 7.19
C ASN A 76 11.55 -1.90 6.58
N ASP A 77 10.33 -2.25 6.96
CA ASP A 77 9.60 -3.39 6.42
C ASP A 77 9.32 -3.18 4.93
N ILE A 78 8.87 -1.98 4.54
CA ILE A 78 8.69 -1.58 3.13
C ILE A 78 10.02 -1.63 2.36
N ARG A 79 11.10 -1.14 2.98
CA ARG A 79 12.43 -1.13 2.35
C ARG A 79 12.97 -2.53 2.11
N ASN A 80 12.78 -3.43 3.07
CA ASN A 80 13.29 -4.80 3.06
C ASN A 80 12.26 -5.82 2.57
N TRP A 81 11.12 -5.36 2.04
CA TRP A 81 10.08 -6.26 1.55
C TRP A 81 10.58 -7.04 0.35
N ASN A 82 10.92 -8.31 0.58
CA ASN A 82 11.30 -9.24 -0.47
C ASN A 82 10.07 -10.08 -0.84
N LYS A 83 9.70 -10.08 -2.12
CA LYS A 83 8.53 -10.80 -2.66
C LYS A 83 8.71 -12.31 -2.58
#